data_AF-A0A7C9LJ17-F1
#
_entry.id   AF-A0A7C9LJ17-F1
#
_cell.length_a   1.000
_cell.length_b   1.000
_cell.length_c   1.000
_cell.angle_alpha   90.00
_cell.angle_beta   90.00
_cell.angle_gamma   90.00
#
_symmetry.space_group_name_H-M   'P 1'
#
loop_
_entity.id
_entity.type
_entity.pdbx_description
1 polymer ?
#
loop_
_entity_poly.entity_id
_entity_poly.type
_entity_poly.pdbx_seq_one_letter_code
_entity_poly.pdbx_strand_id
1 'polypeptide(L)'
;MATRKRTTRTVASRKHEVRAELTNVELVKAKSALRLEVFVRREKLGELEVGRGSIYWRGANRHLRKRIDWTRFAEMMDGLAYGGR
;
A
#
# COMPACT_ATOMS: atom_id res chain seq x y z
N MET A 1 18.28 -36.70 29.80
CA MET A 1 18.14 -35.23 29.89
C MET A 1 17.88 -34.70 28.49
N ALA A 2 16.68 -34.18 28.20
CA ALA A 2 16.34 -33.65 26.88
C ALA A 2 16.18 -32.13 26.97
N THR A 3 17.16 -31.39 26.43
CA THR A 3 17.17 -29.93 26.45
C THR A 3 16.15 -29.38 25.47
N ARG A 4 15.04 -28.86 25.99
CA ARG A 4 13.96 -28.22 25.22
C ARG A 4 14.48 -26.89 24.66
N LYS A 5 14.84 -26.85 23.36
CA LYS A 5 15.16 -25.60 22.64
C LYS A 5 13.95 -24.67 22.70
N ARG A 6 14.08 -23.56 23.44
CA ARG A 6 13.14 -22.43 23.37
C ARG A 6 13.33 -21.73 22.02
N THR A 7 12.38 -21.89 21.12
CA THR A 7 12.21 -21.01 19.96
C THR A 7 11.79 -19.63 20.45
N THR A 8 12.75 -18.72 20.60
CA THR A 8 12.46 -17.30 20.80
C THR A 8 11.81 -16.78 19.52
N ARG A 9 10.48 -16.61 19.56
CA ARG A 9 9.71 -15.98 18.50
C ARG A 9 10.16 -14.53 18.38
N THR A 10 11.04 -14.23 17.43
CA THR A 10 11.43 -12.87 17.07
C THR A 10 10.15 -12.11 16.75
N VAL A 11 9.78 -11.16 17.61
CA VAL A 11 8.64 -10.28 17.32
C VAL A 11 9.06 -9.46 16.12
N ALA A 12 8.56 -9.80 14.93
CA ALA A 12 8.79 -9.04 13.73
C ALA A 12 8.35 -7.61 14.01
N SER A 13 9.31 -6.70 14.20
CA SER A 13 9.02 -5.29 14.40
C SER A 13 8.28 -4.83 13.15
N ARG A 14 7.05 -4.33 13.32
CA ARG A 14 6.22 -3.87 12.19
C ARG A 14 6.99 -2.75 11.49
N LYS A 15 7.63 -3.07 10.36
CA LYS A 15 8.52 -2.17 9.60
C LYS A 15 7.74 -1.10 8.84
N HIS A 16 6.48 -1.39 8.50
CA HIS A 16 5.62 -0.58 7.66
C HIS A 16 4.33 -0.22 8.40
N GLU A 17 3.93 1.05 8.28
CA GLU A 17 2.68 1.58 8.83
C GLU A 17 1.85 2.15 7.67
N VAL A 18 0.58 1.76 7.60
CA VAL A 18 -0.40 2.25 6.61
C VAL A 18 -1.51 2.93 7.37
N ARG A 19 -1.71 4.22 7.11
CA ARG A 19 -2.84 4.99 7.63
C ARG A 19 -3.87 5.16 6.54
N ALA A 20 -5.12 4.85 6.85
CA ALA A 20 -6.25 5.03 5.96
C ALA A 20 -7.18 6.09 6.53
N GLU A 21 -7.48 7.10 5.72
CA GLU A 21 -8.54 8.06 6.01
C GLU A 21 -9.69 7.78 5.03
N LEU A 22 -10.86 7.45 5.58
CA LEU A 22 -12.07 7.19 4.80
C LEU A 22 -13.03 8.37 4.97
N THR A 23 -13.15 9.20 3.94
CA THR A 23 -14.13 10.29 3.89
C THR A 23 -15.30 9.89 2.98
N ASN A 24 -16.54 10.09 3.45
CA ASN A 24 -17.83 9.70 2.84
C ASN A 24 -18.16 8.20 2.82
N VAL A 25 -18.98 7.79 3.79
CA VAL A 25 -19.64 6.46 3.88
C VAL A 25 -20.74 6.29 2.81
N GLU A 26 -21.18 7.36 2.14
CA GLU A 26 -22.07 7.28 0.97
C GLU A 26 -21.27 7.40 -0.34
N LEU A 27 -20.77 6.27 -0.82
CA LEU A 27 -20.01 6.10 -2.07
C LEU A 27 -20.79 6.44 -3.37
N VAL A 28 -22.03 6.96 -3.28
CA VAL A 28 -22.95 7.02 -4.42
C VAL A 28 -22.81 8.28 -5.26
N LYS A 29 -22.25 9.38 -4.75
CA LYS A 29 -22.10 10.62 -5.55
C LYS A 29 -20.69 11.21 -5.42
N ALA A 30 -19.86 10.80 -6.38
CA ALA A 30 -18.81 11.61 -6.96
C ALA A 30 -17.87 12.35 -5.98
N LYS A 31 -16.93 11.63 -5.32
CA LYS A 31 -15.59 12.13 -4.91
C LYS A 31 -14.86 11.29 -3.85
N SER A 32 -15.39 10.15 -3.39
CA SER A 32 -14.67 9.34 -2.40
C SER A 32 -13.48 8.63 -3.05
N ALA A 33 -12.28 9.18 -2.88
CA ALA A 33 -11.03 8.50 -3.21
C ALA A 33 -10.37 8.10 -1.89
N LEU A 34 -10.17 6.79 -1.68
CA LEU A 34 -9.48 6.29 -0.50
C LEU A 34 -8.01 6.71 -0.62
N ARG A 35 -7.52 7.52 0.33
CA ARG A 35 -6.13 7.98 0.35
C ARG A 35 -5.37 7.29 1.48
N LEU A 36 -4.25 6.67 1.12
CA LEU A 36 -3.32 6.05 2.04
C LEU A 36 -2.00 6.79 2.00
N GLU A 37 -1.48 7.13 3.18
CA GLU A 37 -0.10 7.59 3.33
C GLU A 37 0.77 6.42 3.80
N VAL A 38 1.87 6.18 3.09
CA VAL A 38 2.76 5.04 3.34
C VAL A 38 4.03 5.53 4.01
N PHE A 39 4.37 4.95 5.16
CA PHE A 39 5.58 5.29 5.91
C PHE A 39 6.45 4.05 6.17
N VAL A 40 7.77 4.26 6.24
CA VAL A 40 8.75 3.31 6.78
C VAL A 40 9.52 3.99 7.89
N ARG A 41 9.55 3.42 9.10
CA ARG A 41 10.29 4.00 10.24
C ARG A 41 10.02 5.52 10.44
N ARG A 42 8.76 5.95 10.28
CA ARG A 42 8.30 7.36 10.33
C ARG A 42 8.73 8.26 9.16
N GLU A 43 9.48 7.74 8.19
CA GLU A 43 9.77 8.41 6.93
C GLU A 43 8.66 8.12 5.92
N LYS A 44 8.12 9.18 5.29
CA LYS A 44 7.08 9.03 4.27
C LYS A 44 7.69 8.47 2.99
N LEU A 45 7.15 7.36 2.50
CA LEU A 45 7.51 6.78 1.21
C LEU A 45 6.70 7.37 0.07
N GLY A 46 5.44 7.69 0.34
CA GLY A 46 4.54 8.25 -0.65
C GLY A 46 3.08 8.17 -0.25
N GLU A 47 2.22 8.47 -1.22
CA GLU A 47 0.78 8.51 -1.06
C GLU A 47 0.12 7.75 -2.20
N LEU A 48 -0.85 6.92 -1.83
CA LEU A 48 -1.71 6.18 -2.73
C LEU A 48 -3.11 6.76 -2.67
N GLU A 49 -3.73 7.01 -3.81
CA GLU A 49 -5.13 7.40 -3.90
C GLU A 49 -5.87 6.42 -4.81
N VAL A 50 -6.92 5.79 -4.31
CA VAL A 50 -7.76 4.84 -5.05
C VAL A 50 -9.03 5.54 -5.50
N GLY A 51 -9.15 5.77 -6.81
CA GLY A 51 -10.34 6.33 -7.44
C GLY A 51 -11.13 5.29 -8.24
N ARG A 52 -12.24 5.70 -8.85
CA ARG A 52 -13.19 4.81 -9.55
C ARG A 52 -12.61 4.06 -10.77
N GLY A 53 -11.53 4.55 -11.37
CA GLY A 53 -10.97 3.97 -12.61
C GLY A 53 -9.44 3.90 -12.64
N SER A 54 -8.79 4.27 -11.55
CA SER A 54 -7.34 4.30 -11.46
C SER A 54 -6.88 4.46 -10.03
N ILE A 55 -5.66 4.02 -9.81
CA ILE A 55 -4.84 4.37 -8.68
C ILE A 55 -3.94 5.56 -9.06
N TYR A 56 -3.69 6.45 -8.09
CA TYR A 56 -2.64 7.45 -8.19
C TYR A 56 -1.56 7.16 -7.16
N TRP A 57 -0.30 7.24 -7.59
CA TRP A 57 0.85 7.16 -6.69
C TRP A 57 1.66 8.45 -6.74
N ARG A 58 2.00 9.00 -5.58
CA ARG A 58 2.94 10.10 -5.41
C ARG A 58 4.05 9.66 -4.45
N GLY A 59 5.24 9.37 -4.97
CA GLY A 59 6.41 9.12 -4.12
C GLY A 59 6.80 10.38 -3.35
N ALA A 60 7.29 10.22 -2.12
CA ALA A 60 7.56 11.35 -1.22
C ALA A 60 8.52 12.41 -1.80
N ASN A 61 9.52 11.97 -2.57
CA ASN A 61 10.49 12.86 -3.23
C ASN A 61 10.15 13.14 -4.70
N ARG A 62 8.87 13.07 -5.08
CA ARG A 62 8.42 13.29 -6.47
C ARG A 62 7.40 14.42 -6.55
N HIS A 63 7.62 15.33 -7.49
CA HIS A 63 6.71 16.46 -7.73
C HIS A 63 5.40 16.06 -8.42
N LEU A 64 5.44 15.03 -9.28
CA LEU A 64 4.28 14.60 -10.07
C LEU A 64 3.70 13.30 -9.55
N ARG A 65 2.37 13.24 -9.44
CA ARG A 65 1.63 11.99 -9.25
C ARG A 65 1.55 11.20 -10.56
N LYS A 66 1.61 9.89 -10.47
CA LYS A 66 1.41 8.98 -11.61
C LYS A 66 0.04 8.33 -11.49
N ARG A 67 -0.75 8.40 -12.57
CA ARG A 67 -1.98 7.64 -12.71
C ARG A 67 -1.65 6.26 -13.26
N ILE A 68 -2.22 5.23 -12.64
CA ILE A 68 -2.14 3.84 -13.07
C ILE A 68 -3.59 3.36 -13.17
N ASP A 69 -4.06 3.08 -14.38
CA ASP A 69 -5.39 2.47 -14.54
C ASP A 69 -5.39 1.02 -14.02
N TRP A 70 -6.59 0.45 -13.89
CA TRP A 70 -6.76 -0.87 -13.27
C TRP A 70 -6.14 -2.00 -14.08
N THR A 71 -6.17 -1.92 -15.41
CA THR A 71 -5.53 -2.92 -16.28
C THR A 71 -4.03 -2.92 -16.04
N ARG A 72 -3.40 -1.75 -16.08
CA ARG A 72 -1.97 -1.63 -15.86
C ARG A 72 -1.57 -2.03 -14.43
N PHE A 73 -2.40 -1.70 -13.44
CA PHE A 73 -2.18 -2.15 -12.07
C PHE A 73 -2.21 -3.68 -11.97
N ALA A 74 -3.21 -4.34 -12.57
CA ALA A 74 -3.30 -5.79 -12.58
C ALA A 74 -2.06 -6.45 -13.21
N GLU A 75 -1.63 -5.97 -14.39
CA GLU A 75 -0.41 -6.45 -15.05
C GLU A 75 0.83 -6.32 -14.14
N MET A 76 0.99 -5.18 -13.47
CA MET A 76 2.12 -4.95 -12.55
C MET A 76 2.07 -5.91 -11.37
N MET A 77 0.89 -6.12 -10.79
CA MET A 77 0.71 -7.02 -9.65
C MET A 77 0.91 -8.48 -10.04
N ASP A 78 0.41 -8.89 -11.22
CA ASP A 78 0.61 -10.25 -11.73
C ASP A 78 2.10 -10.53 -11.94
N GLY A 79 2.83 -9.57 -12.54
CA GLY A 79 4.28 -9.69 -12.71
C GLY A 79 5.04 -9.79 -11.39
N LEU A 80 4.62 -9.05 -10.35
CA LEU A 80 5.26 -9.07 -9.03
C LEU A 80 4.88 -10.30 -8.18
N ALA A 81 3.65 -10.77 -8.27
CA ALA A 81 3.11 -11.82 -7.41
C ALA A 81 3.29 -13.23 -8.00
N TYR A 82 3.17 -13.37 -9.31
CA TYR A 82 3.19 -14.66 -10.00
C TYR A 82 4.39 -14.85 -10.94
N GLY A 83 5.19 -13.79 -11.14
CA GLY A 83 6.26 -13.77 -12.14
C GLY A 83 5.68 -13.49 -13.52
N GLY A 84 6.34 -12.60 -14.28
CA GLY A 84 5.93 -12.30 -15.66
C GLY A 84 5.87 -13.58 -16.49
N ARG A 85 4.82 -13.73 -17.31
CA ARG A 85 4.81 -14.75 -18.36
C ARG A 85 5.93 -14.50 -19.36
#